data_AF-A0A0K6FZ44-F1
#
_entry.id   AF-A0A0K6FZ44-F1
#
_cell.length_a   1.000
_cell.length_b   1.000
_cell.length_c   1.000
_cell.angle_alpha   90.00
_cell.angle_beta   90.00
_cell.angle_gamma   90.00
#
_symmetry.space_group_name_H-M   'P 1'
#
loop_
_entity.id
_entity.type
_entity.pdbx_description
1 polymer ?
#
loop_
_entity_poly.entity_id
_entity_poly.type
_entity_poly.pdbx_seq_one_letter_code
_entity_poly.pdbx_strand_id
1 'polypeptide(L)'
;MVASPIIARGIFASYFLLILSLFAIILGSLRRRISNIGHVPPSAYVFGALMVGSFYHTWYYMIKFLLWSFHDFESHHPNVESSALDRLTQWLMGTDLFEQAWRRVCEGPLNWWWSEQLCILTVGVWTTFLFTQGSQRRIPFVWAYMLLGQVVAISVASNLFFAALVLHDSPSEQKSKSKSPSHTVPVPARVYLPILLSHLTILLSPTVAQPDSKWFLPNLLTMHLLIVLPLVLARSPTTSQNNPSLCTFYLILAALALVPRAQTYLSFPYQDIPSLARQLWATLYSHPAQSSIGFDVVWTTASFGVYCAMVGGLGLGLVGLVSPGLALYLDSDHHDY
;
A
#
# COMPACT_ATOMS: atom_id res chain seq x y z
N MET A 1 18.77 14.32 -16.87
CA MET A 1 18.42 14.47 -18.31
C MET A 1 17.27 15.45 -18.38
N VAL A 2 17.40 16.56 -19.10
CA VAL A 2 16.28 17.49 -19.27
C VAL A 2 15.26 16.81 -20.18
N ALA A 3 14.16 16.32 -19.62
CA ALA A 3 13.06 15.77 -20.41
C ALA A 3 12.53 16.86 -21.35
N SER A 4 12.19 16.52 -22.59
CA SER A 4 11.56 17.50 -23.48
C SER A 4 10.18 17.90 -22.92
N PRO A 5 9.69 19.12 -23.20
CA PRO A 5 8.34 19.57 -22.81
C PRO A 5 7.24 18.57 -23.13
N ILE A 6 7.34 17.90 -24.28
CA ILE A 6 6.40 16.88 -24.74
C ILE A 6 6.47 15.62 -23.87
N ILE A 7 7.68 15.18 -23.51
CA ILE A 7 7.89 14.02 -22.64
C ILE A 7 7.30 14.28 -21.25
N ALA A 8 7.55 15.45 -20.65
CA ALA A 8 7.03 15.79 -19.33
C ALA A 8 5.49 15.76 -19.29
N ARG A 9 4.83 16.40 -20.26
CA ARG A 9 3.38 16.37 -20.42
C ARG A 9 2.85 14.94 -20.66
N GLY A 10 3.56 14.17 -21.48
CA GLY A 10 3.23 12.77 -21.79
C GLY A 10 3.28 11.88 -20.54
N ILE A 11 4.33 11.99 -19.73
CA ILE A 11 4.45 11.24 -18.47
C ILE A 11 3.29 11.60 -17.53
N PHE A 12 3.02 12.89 -17.33
CA PHE A 12 1.94 13.36 -16.48
C PHE A 12 0.56 12.82 -16.95
N ALA A 13 0.25 12.95 -18.24
CA ALA A 13 -0.98 12.41 -18.81
C ALA A 13 -1.06 10.87 -18.69
N SER A 14 0.05 10.17 -18.93
CA SER A 14 0.11 8.71 -18.83
C SER A 14 -0.17 8.19 -17.42
N TYR A 15 0.20 8.95 -16.38
CA TYR A 15 -0.09 8.61 -14.99
C TYR A 15 -1.60 8.59 -14.70
N PHE A 16 -2.36 9.61 -15.14
CA PHE A 16 -3.81 9.62 -14.99
C PHE A 16 -4.50 8.56 -15.85
N LEU A 17 -4.02 8.35 -17.08
CA LEU A 17 -4.54 7.28 -17.94
C LEU A 17 -4.33 5.90 -17.31
N LEU A 18 -3.19 5.67 -16.65
CA LEU A 18 -2.92 4.45 -15.90
C LEU A 18 -3.92 4.28 -14.74
N ILE A 19 -4.13 5.32 -13.93
CA ILE A 19 -5.10 5.29 -12.82
C ILE A 19 -6.50 4.94 -13.32
N LEU A 20 -6.99 5.64 -14.36
CA LEU A 20 -8.31 5.39 -14.94
C LEU A 20 -8.43 3.97 -15.50
N SER A 21 -7.38 3.48 -16.15
CA SER A 21 -7.33 2.11 -16.68
C SER A 21 -7.40 1.06 -15.57
N LEU A 22 -6.67 1.26 -14.46
CA LEU A 22 -6.68 0.35 -13.31
C LEU A 22 -8.05 0.31 -12.65
N PHE A 23 -8.69 1.47 -12.43
CA PHE A 23 -10.08 1.53 -11.94
C PHE A 23 -11.04 0.81 -12.90
N ALA A 24 -10.93 1.04 -14.21
CA ALA A 24 -11.78 0.38 -15.19
C ALA A 24 -11.62 -1.15 -15.17
N ILE A 25 -10.39 -1.66 -15.06
CA ILE A 25 -10.10 -3.10 -14.96
C ILE A 25 -10.73 -3.69 -13.69
N ILE A 26 -10.47 -3.06 -12.53
CA ILE A 26 -10.94 -3.56 -11.23
C ILE A 26 -12.47 -3.50 -11.16
N LEU A 27 -13.07 -2.32 -11.40
CA LEU A 27 -14.52 -2.14 -11.33
C LEU A 27 -15.25 -2.96 -12.39
N GLY A 28 -14.69 -3.12 -13.59
CA GLY A 28 -15.22 -4.01 -14.62
C GLY A 28 -15.21 -5.48 -14.21
N SER A 29 -14.18 -5.91 -13.46
CA SER A 29 -14.14 -7.24 -12.86
C SER A 29 -15.21 -7.42 -11.77
N LEU A 30 -15.31 -6.47 -10.84
CA LEU A 30 -16.30 -6.52 -9.76
C LEU A 30 -17.73 -6.49 -10.30
N ARG A 31 -18.01 -5.63 -11.28
CA ARG A 31 -19.32 -5.56 -11.95
C ARG A 31 -19.71 -6.88 -12.59
N ARG A 32 -18.78 -7.55 -13.27
CA ARG A 32 -19.02 -8.90 -13.84
C ARG A 32 -19.34 -9.90 -12.74
N ARG A 33 -18.60 -9.88 -11.62
CA ARG A 33 -18.90 -10.77 -10.49
C ARG A 33 -20.27 -10.49 -9.89
N ILE A 34 -20.61 -9.22 -9.65
CA ILE A 34 -21.93 -8.78 -9.15
C ILE A 34 -23.05 -9.28 -10.06
N SER A 35 -22.89 -9.11 -11.39
CA SER A 35 -23.86 -9.60 -12.37
C SER A 35 -24.06 -11.11 -12.32
N ASN A 36 -23.02 -11.89 -11.99
CA ASN A 36 -23.09 -13.34 -11.92
C ASN A 36 -23.76 -13.84 -10.63
N ILE A 37 -23.55 -13.16 -9.50
CA ILE A 37 -24.13 -13.56 -8.20
C ILE A 37 -25.54 -12.99 -7.97
N GLY A 38 -25.95 -11.96 -8.73
CA GLY A 38 -27.29 -11.39 -8.71
C GLY A 38 -27.65 -10.55 -7.47
N HIS A 39 -26.77 -10.45 -6.47
CA HIS A 39 -26.97 -9.66 -5.26
C HIS A 39 -25.64 -9.06 -4.78
N VAL A 40 -25.68 -7.93 -4.08
CA VAL A 40 -24.47 -7.31 -3.49
C VAL A 40 -24.57 -7.44 -1.97
N PRO A 41 -23.61 -8.12 -1.32
CA PRO A 41 -23.61 -8.26 0.13
C PRO A 41 -23.41 -6.88 0.80
N PRO A 42 -24.08 -6.59 1.94
CA PRO A 42 -23.99 -5.28 2.62
C PRO A 42 -22.56 -4.83 2.92
N SER A 43 -21.71 -5.79 3.25
CA SER A 43 -20.27 -5.64 3.48
C SER A 43 -19.51 -5.04 2.30
N ALA A 44 -19.90 -5.33 1.05
CA ALA A 44 -19.28 -4.72 -0.11
C ALA A 44 -19.56 -3.20 -0.19
N TYR A 45 -20.72 -2.74 0.29
CA TYR A 45 -21.01 -1.30 0.38
C TYR A 45 -20.19 -0.61 1.46
N VAL A 46 -19.91 -1.28 2.58
CA VAL A 46 -19.02 -0.76 3.64
C VAL A 46 -17.64 -0.50 3.06
N PHE A 47 -17.04 -1.47 2.37
CA PHE A 47 -15.75 -1.28 1.72
C PHE A 47 -15.80 -0.27 0.57
N GLY A 48 -16.92 -0.18 -0.15
CA GLY A 48 -17.14 0.89 -1.13
C GLY A 48 -17.11 2.29 -0.50
N ALA A 49 -17.76 2.47 0.65
CA ALA A 49 -17.76 3.72 1.40
C ALA A 49 -16.37 4.06 1.96
N LEU A 50 -15.66 3.07 2.52
CA LEU A 50 -14.28 3.22 3.00
C LEU A 50 -13.34 3.59 1.85
N MET A 51 -13.50 2.98 0.67
CA MET A 51 -12.75 3.32 -0.54
C MET A 51 -12.95 4.77 -0.95
N VAL A 52 -14.20 5.25 -1.01
CA VAL A 52 -14.49 6.64 -1.38
C VAL A 52 -13.94 7.61 -0.33
N GLY A 53 -14.11 7.31 0.95
CA GLY A 53 -13.58 8.13 2.05
C GLY A 53 -12.05 8.20 2.04
N SER A 54 -11.38 7.07 1.85
CA SER A 54 -9.92 7.02 1.82
C SER A 54 -9.35 7.66 0.55
N PHE A 55 -10.01 7.50 -0.60
CA PHE A 55 -9.65 8.19 -1.84
C PHE A 55 -9.77 9.70 -1.66
N TYR A 56 -10.93 10.18 -1.23
CA TYR A 56 -11.18 11.62 -1.03
C TYR A 56 -10.14 12.24 -0.08
N HIS A 57 -9.88 11.60 1.06
CA HIS A 57 -8.99 12.15 2.07
C HIS A 57 -7.53 12.19 1.60
N THR A 58 -7.02 11.09 1.04
CA THR A 58 -5.62 11.03 0.57
C THR A 58 -5.40 11.93 -0.65
N TRP A 59 -6.33 11.95 -1.60
CA TRP A 59 -6.21 12.80 -2.79
C TRP A 59 -6.39 14.28 -2.51
N TYR A 60 -7.20 14.66 -1.52
CA TYR A 60 -7.26 16.04 -1.07
C TYR A 60 -5.86 16.57 -0.68
N TYR A 61 -5.09 15.76 0.06
CA TYR A 61 -3.73 16.12 0.44
C TYR A 61 -2.72 15.98 -0.70
N MET A 62 -2.89 15.00 -1.60
CA MET A 62 -2.08 14.90 -2.82
C MET A 62 -2.23 16.15 -3.68
N ILE A 63 -3.46 16.63 -3.90
CA ILE A 63 -3.72 17.87 -4.65
C ILE A 63 -3.09 19.07 -3.93
N LYS A 64 -3.24 19.17 -2.60
CA LYS A 64 -2.54 20.20 -1.82
C LYS A 64 -1.02 20.14 -1.96
N PHE A 65 -0.44 18.95 -2.03
CA PHE A 65 0.99 18.77 -2.25
C PHE A 65 1.39 19.25 -3.64
N LEU A 66 0.63 18.90 -4.68
CA LEU A 66 0.89 19.38 -6.04
C LEU A 66 0.83 20.91 -6.13
N LEU A 67 -0.16 21.53 -5.47
CA LEU A 67 -0.25 22.99 -5.38
C LEU A 67 0.92 23.61 -4.61
N TRP A 68 1.27 23.03 -3.45
CA TRP A 68 2.42 23.46 -2.66
C TRP A 68 3.72 23.39 -3.47
N SER A 69 3.96 22.27 -4.15
CA SER A 69 5.15 22.03 -4.98
C SER A 69 5.22 23.01 -6.16
N PHE A 70 4.08 23.28 -6.80
CA PHE A 70 3.99 24.29 -7.86
C PHE A 70 4.37 25.69 -7.34
N HIS A 71 3.79 26.13 -6.22
CA HIS A 71 4.11 27.43 -5.64
C HIS A 71 5.57 27.54 -5.16
N ASP A 72 6.11 26.48 -4.57
CA ASP A 72 7.52 26.41 -4.17
C ASP A 72 8.43 26.59 -5.38
N PHE A 73 8.16 25.89 -6.48
CA PHE A 73 8.89 26.03 -7.74
C PHE A 73 8.83 27.47 -8.29
N GLU A 74 7.65 28.09 -8.31
CA GLU A 74 7.47 29.45 -8.81
C GLU A 74 8.15 30.52 -7.96
N SER A 75 8.24 30.31 -6.65
CA SER A 75 8.93 31.26 -5.76
C SER A 75 10.43 31.36 -6.04
N HIS A 76 11.04 30.27 -6.53
CA HIS A 76 12.45 30.22 -6.94
C HIS A 76 12.68 30.57 -8.41
N HIS A 77 11.61 30.58 -9.21
CA HIS A 77 11.63 30.90 -10.64
C HIS A 77 10.53 31.93 -10.96
N PRO A 78 10.64 33.17 -10.48
CA PRO A 78 9.66 34.21 -10.76
C PRO A 78 9.61 34.46 -12.26
N ASN A 79 8.62 33.87 -12.92
CA ASN A 79 8.46 33.96 -14.36
C ASN A 79 7.78 35.26 -14.76
N VAL A 80 8.50 36.05 -15.57
CA VAL A 80 8.00 37.20 -16.30
C VAL A 80 7.25 36.67 -17.54
N GLU A 81 5.92 36.77 -17.54
CA GLU A 81 5.04 36.64 -18.72
C GLU A 81 5.01 35.28 -19.48
N SER A 82 4.70 34.16 -18.82
CA SER A 82 4.46 32.87 -19.50
C SER A 82 3.02 32.33 -19.33
N SER A 83 2.54 31.58 -20.33
CA SER A 83 1.20 30.98 -20.31
C SER A 83 1.06 29.94 -19.19
N ALA A 84 -0.16 29.66 -18.73
CA ALA A 84 -0.40 28.66 -17.67
C ALA A 84 0.14 27.26 -18.02
N LEU A 85 0.05 26.86 -19.29
CA LEU A 85 0.57 25.57 -19.75
C LEU A 85 2.10 25.54 -19.77
N ASP A 86 2.75 26.66 -20.09
CA ASP A 86 4.21 26.74 -20.07
C ASP A 86 4.74 26.69 -18.64
N ARG A 87 4.09 27.40 -17.71
CA ARG A 87 4.38 27.32 -16.26
C ARG A 87 4.25 25.91 -15.73
N LEU A 88 3.14 25.23 -16.05
CA LEU A 88 2.92 23.83 -15.69
C LEU A 88 4.02 22.92 -16.26
N THR A 89 4.41 23.15 -17.51
CA THR A 89 5.43 22.33 -18.18
C THR A 89 6.81 22.54 -17.57
N GLN A 90 7.17 23.78 -17.27
CA GLN A 90 8.43 24.11 -16.60
C GLN A 90 8.48 23.51 -15.20
N TRP A 91 7.39 23.58 -14.44
CA TRP A 91 7.30 22.93 -13.12
C TRP A 91 7.50 21.41 -13.22
N LEU A 92 6.80 20.74 -14.14
CA LEU A 92 6.93 19.29 -14.36
C LEU A 92 8.33 18.87 -14.82
N MET A 93 9.03 19.74 -15.55
CA MET A 93 10.42 19.50 -15.97
C MET A 93 11.44 19.80 -14.88
N GLY A 94 11.13 20.76 -14.01
CA GLY A 94 12.03 21.24 -12.96
C GLY A 94 11.84 20.55 -11.61
N THR A 95 10.84 19.68 -11.47
CA THR A 95 10.51 19.05 -10.19
C THR A 95 10.30 17.55 -10.34
N ASP A 96 11.10 16.76 -9.63
CA ASP A 96 10.90 15.33 -9.48
C ASP A 96 9.83 15.07 -8.40
N LEU A 97 8.54 15.29 -8.73
CA LEU A 97 7.42 15.30 -7.78
C LEU A 97 7.36 14.07 -6.87
N PHE A 98 7.57 12.88 -7.45
CA PHE A 98 7.54 11.62 -6.72
C PHE A 98 8.70 11.52 -5.72
N GLU A 99 9.91 11.87 -6.16
CA GLU A 99 11.09 11.88 -5.30
C GLU A 99 10.97 12.95 -4.21
N GLN A 100 10.48 14.14 -4.55
CA GLN A 100 10.25 15.23 -3.60
C GLN A 100 9.28 14.82 -2.50
N ALA A 101 8.14 14.23 -2.85
CA ALA A 101 7.16 13.75 -1.88
C ALA A 101 7.77 12.69 -0.95
N TRP A 102 8.42 11.68 -1.52
CA TRP A 102 8.97 10.57 -0.76
C TRP A 102 10.15 10.97 0.14
N ARG A 103 11.02 11.89 -0.30
CA ARG A 103 12.08 12.42 0.57
C ARG A 103 11.50 13.13 1.79
N ARG A 104 10.45 13.93 1.61
CA ARG A 104 9.79 14.63 2.73
C ARG A 104 9.20 13.67 3.75
N VAL A 105 8.59 12.57 3.32
CA VAL A 105 8.00 11.60 4.26
C VAL A 105 9.01 10.63 4.87
N CYS A 106 10.24 10.61 4.37
CA CYS A 106 11.37 9.90 4.96
C CYS A 106 12.27 10.83 5.81
N GLU A 107 11.95 12.12 5.90
CA GLU A 107 12.76 13.12 6.58
C GLU A 107 12.59 13.05 8.10
N GLY A 108 13.58 12.48 8.78
CA GLY A 108 13.60 12.37 10.23
C GLY A 108 12.66 11.29 10.77
N PRO A 109 12.80 10.96 12.07
CA PRO A 109 12.17 9.78 12.64
C PRO A 109 10.64 9.89 12.77
N LEU A 110 10.12 11.10 12.99
CA LEU A 110 8.67 11.32 13.12
C LEU A 110 7.93 11.13 11.80
N ASN A 111 8.48 11.61 10.68
CA ASN A 111 7.88 11.42 9.36
C ASN A 111 8.01 9.96 8.94
N TRP A 112 9.21 9.41 9.12
CA TRP A 112 9.53 8.03 8.76
C TRP A 112 8.67 7.02 9.55
N TRP A 113 8.33 7.28 10.81
CA TRP A 113 7.43 6.43 11.60
C TRP A 113 6.12 6.08 10.91
N TRP A 114 5.53 7.01 10.17
CA TRP A 114 4.31 6.76 9.41
C TRP A 114 4.60 6.06 8.09
N SER A 115 5.57 6.55 7.34
CA SER A 115 5.95 6.01 6.03
C SER A 115 6.42 4.56 6.11
N GLU A 116 7.24 4.24 7.11
CA GLU A 116 7.75 2.90 7.34
C GLU A 116 6.63 1.90 7.63
N GLN A 117 5.59 2.32 8.38
CA GLN A 117 4.44 1.46 8.66
C GLN A 117 3.71 1.11 7.38
N LEU A 118 3.48 2.10 6.51
CA LEU A 118 2.86 1.86 5.21
C LEU A 118 3.70 0.90 4.36
N CYS A 119 5.01 1.11 4.32
CA CYS A 119 5.93 0.28 3.55
C CYS A 119 5.97 -1.16 4.07
N ILE A 120 6.09 -1.36 5.39
CA ILE A 120 6.12 -2.69 6.04
C ILE A 120 4.80 -3.44 5.78
N LEU A 121 3.67 -2.76 5.99
CA LEU A 121 2.34 -3.29 5.71
C LEU A 121 2.23 -3.70 4.23
N THR A 122 2.63 -2.82 3.32
CA THR A 122 2.49 -3.03 1.87
C THR A 122 3.37 -4.18 1.39
N VAL A 123 4.66 -4.13 1.72
CA VAL A 123 5.65 -5.12 1.27
C VAL A 123 5.38 -6.49 1.86
N GLY A 124 5.22 -6.57 3.18
CA GLY A 124 5.08 -7.86 3.86
C GLY A 124 3.66 -8.40 3.76
N VAL A 125 2.75 -7.72 4.43
CA VAL A 125 1.42 -8.25 4.69
C VAL A 125 0.53 -8.17 3.46
N TRP A 126 0.43 -6.99 2.88
CA TRP A 126 -0.51 -6.72 1.79
C TRP A 126 -0.15 -7.50 0.53
N THR A 127 1.12 -7.54 0.14
CA THR A 127 1.58 -8.33 -1.01
C THR A 127 1.30 -9.82 -0.83
N THR A 128 1.61 -10.37 0.35
CA THR A 128 1.34 -11.78 0.69
C THR A 128 -0.16 -12.07 0.72
N PHE A 129 -0.95 -11.17 1.29
CA PHE A 129 -2.39 -11.29 1.39
C PHE A 129 -3.07 -11.26 0.02
N LEU A 130 -2.70 -10.29 -0.83
CA LEU A 130 -3.15 -10.23 -2.23
C LEU A 130 -2.84 -11.54 -2.97
N PHE A 131 -1.60 -12.04 -2.87
CA PHE A 131 -1.19 -13.27 -3.53
C PHE A 131 -2.02 -14.47 -3.05
N THR A 132 -2.11 -14.66 -1.74
CA THR A 132 -2.74 -15.84 -1.14
C THR A 132 -4.24 -15.83 -1.32
N GLN A 133 -4.93 -14.75 -0.90
CA GLN A 133 -6.38 -14.66 -0.97
C GLN A 133 -6.85 -14.54 -2.42
N GLY A 134 -6.12 -13.81 -3.25
CA GLY A 134 -6.41 -13.69 -4.68
C GLY A 134 -6.31 -15.03 -5.40
N SER A 135 -5.31 -15.84 -5.07
CA SER A 135 -5.17 -17.20 -5.61
C SER A 135 -6.25 -18.15 -5.10
N GLN A 136 -6.54 -18.14 -3.79
CA GLN A 136 -7.52 -19.01 -3.15
C GLN A 136 -8.94 -18.78 -3.68
N ARG A 137 -9.33 -17.51 -3.86
CA ARG A 137 -10.66 -17.10 -4.36
C ARG A 137 -10.71 -16.88 -5.88
N ARG A 138 -9.60 -17.11 -6.57
CA ARG A 138 -9.45 -16.89 -8.02
C ARG A 138 -9.90 -15.48 -8.43
N ILE A 139 -9.53 -14.47 -7.65
CA ILE A 139 -9.80 -13.08 -7.98
C ILE A 139 -8.92 -12.70 -9.17
N PRO A 140 -9.50 -12.25 -10.30
CA PRO A 140 -8.71 -11.89 -11.46
C PRO A 140 -7.99 -10.55 -11.24
N PHE A 141 -6.90 -10.34 -11.98
CA PHE A 141 -6.13 -9.08 -12.00
C PHE A 141 -5.63 -8.60 -10.62
N VAL A 142 -5.20 -9.52 -9.74
CA VAL A 142 -4.65 -9.18 -8.41
C VAL A 142 -3.53 -8.13 -8.49
N TRP A 143 -2.68 -8.20 -9.52
CA TRP A 143 -1.63 -7.22 -9.79
C TRP A 143 -2.16 -5.78 -9.94
N ALA A 144 -3.38 -5.60 -10.44
CA ALA A 144 -3.97 -4.29 -10.66
C ALA A 144 -4.29 -3.60 -9.33
N TYR A 145 -4.67 -4.36 -8.29
CA TYR A 145 -4.89 -3.81 -6.95
C TYR A 145 -3.57 -3.30 -6.35
N MET A 146 -2.46 -4.04 -6.51
CA MET A 146 -1.15 -3.56 -6.06
C MET A 146 -0.71 -2.31 -6.82
N LEU A 147 -0.81 -2.31 -8.15
CA LEU A 147 -0.45 -1.12 -8.93
C LEU A 147 -1.32 0.08 -8.58
N LEU A 148 -2.63 -0.11 -8.42
CA LEU A 148 -3.52 0.96 -7.96
C LEU A 148 -3.09 1.48 -6.58
N GLY A 149 -2.70 0.57 -5.68
CA GLY A 149 -2.16 0.93 -4.38
C GLY A 149 -0.93 1.82 -4.47
N GLN A 150 0.00 1.51 -5.38
CA GLN A 150 1.23 2.29 -5.59
C GLN A 150 0.97 3.66 -6.23
N VAL A 151 0.03 3.75 -7.18
CA VAL A 151 -0.21 5.00 -7.93
C VAL A 151 -1.28 5.89 -7.34
N VAL A 152 -2.18 5.37 -6.50
CA VAL A 152 -3.30 6.12 -5.89
C VAL A 152 -3.14 6.19 -4.38
N ALA A 153 -3.32 5.07 -3.70
CA ALA A 153 -3.24 4.90 -2.25
C ALA A 153 -3.50 3.43 -1.90
N ILE A 154 -2.77 2.89 -0.93
CA ILE A 154 -2.92 1.49 -0.49
C ILE A 154 -4.31 1.26 0.08
N SER A 155 -4.83 2.20 0.88
CA SER A 155 -6.17 2.11 1.47
C SER A 155 -7.28 1.96 0.42
N VAL A 156 -7.20 2.69 -0.70
CA VAL A 156 -8.18 2.63 -1.79
C VAL A 156 -8.15 1.23 -2.42
N ALA A 157 -6.95 0.73 -2.72
CA ALA A 157 -6.75 -0.60 -3.27
C ALA A 157 -7.19 -1.71 -2.30
N SER A 158 -6.87 -1.58 -1.01
CA SER A 158 -7.26 -2.54 0.02
C SER A 158 -8.77 -2.64 0.14
N ASN A 159 -9.48 -1.51 0.18
CA ASN A 159 -10.94 -1.50 0.24
C ASN A 159 -11.59 -2.12 -1.02
N LEU A 160 -11.09 -1.83 -2.22
CA LEU A 160 -11.58 -2.50 -3.43
C LEU A 160 -11.34 -4.00 -3.42
N PHE A 161 -10.20 -4.44 -2.91
CA PHE A 161 -9.91 -5.86 -2.81
C PHE A 161 -10.74 -6.54 -1.72
N PHE A 162 -10.98 -5.90 -0.58
CA PHE A 162 -11.89 -6.43 0.45
C PHE A 162 -13.32 -6.59 -0.10
N ALA A 163 -13.80 -5.62 -0.89
CA ALA A 163 -15.04 -5.77 -1.63
C ALA A 163 -14.97 -6.98 -2.59
N ALA A 164 -13.85 -7.19 -3.28
CA ALA A 164 -13.63 -8.36 -4.14
C ALA A 164 -13.68 -9.69 -3.36
N LEU A 165 -13.07 -9.76 -2.17
CA LEU A 165 -13.08 -10.95 -1.32
C LEU A 165 -14.52 -11.32 -0.94
N VAL A 166 -15.27 -10.36 -0.42
CA VAL A 166 -16.67 -10.56 -0.01
C VAL A 166 -17.55 -10.98 -1.20
N LEU A 167 -17.35 -10.40 -2.39
CA LEU A 167 -18.09 -10.77 -3.59
C LEU A 167 -17.72 -12.18 -4.11
N HIS A 168 -16.54 -12.68 -3.75
CA HIS A 168 -16.09 -14.01 -4.12
C HIS A 168 -16.42 -15.08 -3.07
N ASP A 169 -16.70 -14.71 -1.81
CA ASP A 169 -17.04 -15.61 -0.70
C ASP A 169 -18.50 -16.14 -0.71
N SER A 170 -19.08 -16.39 -1.89
CA SER A 170 -20.49 -16.78 -2.00
C SER A 170 -20.76 -18.19 -1.41
N PRO A 171 -21.77 -18.34 -0.53
CA PRO A 171 -22.07 -19.60 0.20
C PRO A 171 -22.43 -20.79 -0.70
N SER A 172 -22.80 -20.55 -1.96
CA SER A 172 -23.07 -21.62 -2.93
C SER A 172 -21.81 -22.43 -3.31
N GLU A 173 -20.61 -21.84 -3.23
CA GLU A 173 -19.35 -22.53 -3.55
C GLU A 173 -18.71 -23.22 -2.32
N GLN A 174 -19.14 -22.86 -1.10
CA GLN A 174 -18.63 -23.45 0.15
C GLN A 174 -19.22 -24.83 0.46
N LYS A 175 -20.44 -25.14 -0.01
CA LYS A 175 -21.09 -26.44 0.22
C LYS A 175 -20.32 -27.66 -0.32
N SER A 176 -19.33 -27.47 -1.20
CA SER A 176 -18.50 -28.56 -1.73
C SER A 176 -17.08 -28.63 -1.14
N LYS A 177 -16.72 -27.78 -0.18
CA LYS A 177 -15.37 -27.72 0.40
C LYS A 177 -15.40 -27.84 1.92
N SER A 178 -16.01 -28.92 2.42
CA SER A 178 -15.63 -29.50 3.71
C SER A 178 -14.24 -30.15 3.55
N LYS A 179 -13.21 -29.33 3.43
CA LYS A 179 -11.83 -29.73 3.69
C LYS A 179 -11.30 -28.67 4.62
N SER A 180 -11.10 -29.08 5.88
CA SER A 180 -10.40 -28.33 6.92
C SER A 180 -9.26 -27.51 6.29
N PRO A 181 -9.09 -26.23 6.67
CA PRO A 181 -8.05 -25.38 6.12
C PRO A 181 -6.71 -26.05 6.41
N SER A 182 -6.12 -26.70 5.40
CA SER A 182 -4.83 -27.36 5.57
C SER A 182 -3.81 -26.29 5.96
N HIS A 183 -3.31 -26.36 7.21
CA HIS A 183 -2.34 -25.48 7.85
C HIS A 183 -1.00 -25.30 7.09
N THR A 184 -0.91 -25.78 5.86
CA THR A 184 0.32 -25.97 5.10
C THR A 184 0.19 -25.38 3.70
N VAL A 185 -0.47 -24.22 3.51
CA VAL A 185 -0.35 -23.51 2.23
C VAL A 185 1.10 -23.00 2.13
N PRO A 186 1.93 -23.58 1.25
CA PRO A 186 3.33 -23.21 1.16
C PRO A 186 3.45 -21.92 0.35
N VAL A 187 4.30 -20.99 0.81
CA VAL A 187 4.62 -19.77 0.08
C VAL A 187 5.79 -20.07 -0.86
N PRO A 188 5.63 -19.99 -2.19
CA PRO A 188 6.70 -20.34 -3.11
C PRO A 188 7.84 -19.31 -3.11
N ALA A 189 9.07 -19.74 -3.43
CA ALA A 189 10.26 -18.88 -3.49
C ALA A 189 10.11 -17.62 -4.33
N ARG A 190 9.43 -17.71 -5.48
CA ARG A 190 9.13 -16.56 -6.33
C ARG A 190 8.22 -15.49 -5.67
N VAL A 191 7.60 -15.83 -4.54
CA VAL A 191 6.78 -14.92 -3.74
C VAL A 191 7.56 -14.40 -2.54
N TYR A 192 8.15 -15.29 -1.74
CA TYR A 192 8.85 -14.82 -0.55
C TYR A 192 10.16 -14.08 -0.87
N LEU A 193 10.92 -14.47 -1.91
CA LEU A 193 12.20 -13.81 -2.21
C LEU A 193 12.03 -12.33 -2.57
N PRO A 194 11.13 -11.92 -3.49
CA PRO A 194 10.93 -10.49 -3.77
C PRO A 194 10.44 -9.69 -2.56
N ILE A 195 9.59 -10.29 -1.71
CA ILE A 195 9.07 -9.66 -0.48
C ILE A 195 10.19 -9.44 0.55
N LEU A 196 11.06 -10.44 0.74
CA LEU A 196 12.20 -10.33 1.67
C LEU A 196 13.23 -9.32 1.15
N LEU A 197 13.53 -9.31 -0.14
CA LEU A 197 14.41 -8.31 -0.75
C LEU A 197 13.83 -6.89 -0.64
N SER A 198 12.51 -6.75 -0.76
CA SER A 198 11.83 -5.46 -0.56
C SER A 198 11.95 -4.97 0.89
N HIS A 199 11.97 -5.84 1.90
CA HIS A 199 12.22 -5.39 3.29
C HIS A 199 13.62 -4.77 3.45
N LEU A 200 14.62 -5.27 2.73
CA LEU A 200 15.95 -4.65 2.74
C LEU A 200 15.89 -3.22 2.21
N THR A 201 15.08 -2.95 1.17
CA THR A 201 14.92 -1.58 0.65
C THR A 201 14.25 -0.64 1.66
N ILE A 202 13.34 -1.15 2.50
CA ILE A 202 12.75 -0.38 3.61
C ILE A 202 13.84 -0.01 4.63
N LEU A 203 14.64 -0.99 5.06
CA LEU A 203 15.75 -0.78 6.01
C LEU A 203 16.76 0.25 5.51
N LEU A 204 17.04 0.26 4.20
CA LEU A 204 17.97 1.19 3.60
C LEU A 204 17.37 2.60 3.39
N SER A 205 16.04 2.74 3.37
CA SER A 205 15.35 3.96 2.96
C SER A 205 15.77 5.21 3.75
N PRO A 206 15.85 5.21 5.08
CA PRO A 206 16.30 6.38 5.84
C PRO A 206 17.73 6.80 5.48
N THR A 207 18.64 5.83 5.32
CA THR A 207 20.04 6.08 4.98
C THR A 207 20.18 6.67 3.58
N VAL A 208 19.41 6.15 2.62
CA VAL A 208 19.46 6.64 1.24
C VAL A 208 18.59 7.87 1.00
N ALA A 209 17.74 8.29 1.96
CA ALA A 209 16.89 9.48 1.86
C ALA A 209 17.64 10.80 2.09
N GLN A 210 18.91 10.75 2.48
CA GLN A 210 19.75 11.94 2.65
C GLN A 210 19.77 12.80 1.37
N PRO A 211 19.79 14.15 1.49
CA PRO A 211 19.65 15.06 0.35
C PRO A 211 20.62 14.76 -0.82
N ASP A 212 21.85 14.40 -0.51
CA ASP A 212 22.91 14.17 -1.52
C ASP A 212 22.94 12.75 -2.10
N SER A 213 22.08 11.85 -1.60
CA SER A 213 22.07 10.46 -2.01
C SER A 213 21.38 10.26 -3.35
N LYS A 214 22.14 9.75 -4.33
CA LYS A 214 21.65 9.33 -5.66
C LYS A 214 20.90 7.98 -5.63
N TRP A 215 20.94 7.28 -4.49
CA TRP A 215 20.38 5.94 -4.35
C TRP A 215 18.93 5.92 -3.86
N PHE A 216 18.37 7.09 -3.50
CA PHE A 216 17.01 7.18 -2.99
C PHE A 216 15.98 6.64 -3.98
N LEU A 217 15.92 7.24 -5.17
CA LEU A 217 14.94 6.87 -6.19
C LEU A 217 15.15 5.42 -6.70
N PRO A 218 16.39 4.95 -7.01
CA PRO A 218 16.61 3.54 -7.34
C PRO A 218 16.14 2.56 -6.25
N ASN A 219 16.42 2.84 -4.98
CA ASN A 219 15.98 2.00 -3.86
C ASN A 219 14.44 1.96 -3.78
N LEU A 220 13.80 3.11 -3.89
CA LEU A 220 12.35 3.25 -3.86
C LEU A 220 11.69 2.52 -5.03
N LEU A 221 12.18 2.70 -6.27
CA LEU A 221 11.68 2.00 -7.45
C LEU A 221 11.90 0.48 -7.36
N THR A 222 13.02 0.05 -6.78
CA THR A 222 13.30 -1.37 -6.54
C THR A 222 12.26 -1.99 -5.63
N MET A 223 11.91 -1.32 -4.52
CA MET A 223 10.82 -1.75 -3.63
C MET A 223 9.50 -1.94 -4.40
N HIS A 224 9.11 -0.95 -5.19
CA HIS A 224 7.84 -0.95 -5.95
C HIS A 224 7.80 -2.07 -7.00
N LEU A 225 8.92 -2.30 -7.71
CA LEU A 225 9.03 -3.36 -8.70
C LEU A 225 8.93 -4.75 -8.06
N LEU A 226 9.67 -4.97 -6.96
CA LEU A 226 9.75 -6.26 -6.29
C LEU A 226 8.40 -6.70 -5.71
N ILE A 227 7.56 -5.80 -5.21
CA ILE A 227 6.23 -6.15 -4.68
C ILE A 227 5.17 -6.45 -5.75
N VAL A 228 5.39 -6.00 -6.99
CA VAL A 228 4.50 -6.32 -8.14
C VAL A 228 4.87 -7.68 -8.74
N LEU A 229 6.16 -7.99 -8.77
CA LEU A 229 6.72 -9.22 -9.34
C LEU A 229 5.98 -10.50 -8.94
N PRO A 230 5.70 -10.77 -7.65
CA PRO A 230 5.00 -12.00 -7.26
C PRO A 230 3.55 -12.06 -7.75
N LEU A 231 2.92 -10.92 -8.03
CA LEU A 231 1.51 -10.85 -8.45
C LEU A 231 1.35 -10.99 -9.98
N VAL A 232 2.41 -10.69 -10.74
CA VAL A 232 2.43 -10.83 -12.20
C VAL A 232 3.01 -12.19 -12.63
N LEU A 233 4.08 -12.64 -11.98
CA LEU A 233 4.83 -13.83 -12.42
C LEU A 233 4.36 -15.14 -11.80
N ALA A 234 3.60 -15.11 -10.70
CA ALA A 234 3.23 -16.34 -10.02
C ALA A 234 2.07 -17.07 -10.72
N ARG A 235 2.40 -18.04 -11.58
CA ARG A 235 1.44 -19.04 -12.09
C ARG A 235 1.49 -20.32 -11.27
N SER A 236 0.40 -20.65 -10.59
CA SER A 236 0.10 -21.89 -9.82
C SER A 236 1.18 -22.36 -8.82
N PRO A 237 0.86 -22.66 -7.55
CA PRO A 237 1.87 -23.12 -6.60
C PRO A 237 2.57 -24.39 -7.11
N THR A 238 3.88 -24.30 -7.33
CA THR A 238 4.71 -25.50 -7.49
C THR A 238 4.95 -26.06 -6.10
N THR A 239 4.50 -27.29 -5.88
CA THR A 239 4.61 -27.99 -4.59
C THR A 239 6.06 -28.40 -4.37
N SER A 240 6.92 -27.47 -3.95
CA SER A 240 8.22 -27.82 -3.39
C SER A 240 8.07 -28.06 -1.89
N GLN A 241 8.60 -29.18 -1.40
CA GLN A 241 8.55 -29.58 0.02
C GLN A 241 9.32 -28.61 0.95
N ASN A 242 10.17 -27.73 0.41
CA ASN A 242 11.04 -26.85 1.21
C ASN A 242 10.48 -25.42 1.40
N ASN A 243 9.26 -25.15 0.94
CA ASN A 243 8.67 -23.82 1.06
C ASN A 243 8.11 -23.58 2.48
N PRO A 244 8.28 -22.38 3.07
CA PRO A 244 7.71 -22.07 4.37
C PRO A 244 6.18 -22.09 4.32
N SER A 245 5.55 -22.52 5.42
CA SER A 245 4.11 -22.36 5.59
C SER A 245 3.73 -20.88 5.62
N LEU A 246 2.50 -20.54 5.25
CA LEU A 246 2.01 -19.16 5.33
C LEU A 246 2.15 -18.57 6.75
N CYS A 247 1.91 -19.36 7.79
CA CYS A 247 2.12 -18.98 9.19
C CYS A 247 3.57 -18.59 9.46
N THR A 248 4.48 -19.53 9.17
CA THR A 248 5.91 -19.34 9.35
C THR A 248 6.38 -18.11 8.59
N PHE A 249 5.86 -17.89 7.38
CA PHE A 249 6.21 -16.73 6.59
C PHE A 249 5.72 -15.42 7.23
N TYR A 250 4.48 -15.34 7.72
CA TYR A 250 4.02 -14.17 8.45
C TYR A 250 4.79 -13.91 9.75
N LEU A 251 5.19 -14.97 10.48
CA LEU A 251 6.07 -14.84 11.65
C LEU A 251 7.44 -14.26 11.26
N ILE A 252 8.02 -14.71 10.14
CA ILE A 252 9.27 -14.13 9.61
C ILE A 252 9.08 -12.65 9.26
N LEU A 253 7.99 -12.30 8.57
CA LEU A 253 7.69 -10.91 8.23
C LEU A 253 7.48 -10.04 9.48
N ALA A 254 6.82 -10.56 10.50
CA ALA A 254 6.67 -9.88 11.78
C ALA A 254 8.02 -9.64 12.46
N ALA A 255 8.89 -10.64 12.51
CA ALA A 255 10.23 -10.49 13.08
C ALA A 255 11.07 -9.47 12.29
N LEU A 256 11.02 -9.50 10.96
CA LEU A 256 11.72 -8.52 10.12
C LEU A 256 11.18 -7.10 10.28
N ALA A 257 9.87 -6.95 10.44
CA ALA A 257 9.22 -5.65 10.69
C ALA A 257 9.67 -5.02 12.02
N LEU A 258 10.03 -5.81 13.03
CA LEU A 258 10.51 -5.27 14.32
C LEU A 258 11.83 -4.50 14.18
N VAL A 259 12.68 -4.85 13.21
CA VAL A 259 13.99 -4.21 13.03
C VAL A 259 13.88 -2.72 12.68
N PRO A 260 13.24 -2.29 11.57
CA PRO A 260 13.09 -0.86 11.27
C PRO A 260 12.28 -0.14 12.35
N ARG A 261 11.26 -0.80 12.93
CA ARG A 261 10.43 -0.21 13.98
C ARG A 261 11.22 0.08 15.26
N ALA A 262 12.08 -0.83 15.68
CA ALA A 262 12.97 -0.63 16.82
C ALA A 262 13.98 0.48 16.52
N GLN A 263 14.58 0.51 15.33
CA GLN A 263 15.52 1.56 14.91
C GLN A 263 14.87 2.94 14.96
N THR A 264 13.68 3.09 14.38
CA THR A 264 12.94 4.36 14.38
C THR A 264 12.52 4.76 15.79
N TYR A 265 12.00 3.81 16.60
CA TYR A 265 11.62 4.10 17.98
C TYR A 265 12.80 4.57 18.83
N LEU A 266 13.96 3.90 18.74
CA LEU A 266 15.17 4.24 19.48
C LEU A 266 15.77 5.58 19.04
N SER A 267 15.40 6.09 17.87
CA SER A 267 15.85 7.39 17.37
C SER A 267 15.00 8.58 17.84
N PHE A 268 13.88 8.33 18.53
CA PHE A 268 13.07 9.43 19.07
C PHE A 268 13.78 10.14 20.24
N PRO A 269 13.73 11.48 20.30
CA PRO A 269 14.34 12.23 21.40
C PRO A 269 13.45 12.29 22.66
N TYR A 270 12.27 11.66 22.64
CA TYR A 270 11.27 11.73 23.71
C TYR A 270 11.19 10.42 24.48
N GLN A 271 11.05 10.54 25.80
CA GLN A 271 10.92 9.37 26.69
C GLN A 271 9.49 9.17 27.21
N ASP A 272 8.57 10.13 27.06
CA ASP A 272 7.18 9.99 27.47
C ASP A 272 6.22 9.72 26.29
N ILE A 273 5.36 8.71 26.47
CA ILE A 273 4.39 8.29 25.45
C ILE A 273 3.37 9.38 25.06
N PRO A 274 2.82 10.19 25.99
CA PRO A 274 1.87 11.24 25.63
C PRO A 274 2.45 12.33 24.73
N SER A 275 3.68 12.78 24.97
CA SER A 275 4.34 13.75 24.09
C SER A 275 4.63 13.17 22.72
N LEU A 276 5.07 11.91 22.66
CA LEU A 276 5.31 11.20 21.40
C LEU A 276 4.02 11.08 20.58
N ALA A 277 2.92 10.65 21.19
CA ALA A 277 1.63 10.53 20.52
C ALA A 277 1.14 11.87 19.96
N ARG A 278 1.26 12.96 20.74
CA ARG A 278 0.90 14.31 20.31
C ARG A 278 1.72 14.76 19.10
N GLN A 279 3.02 14.47 19.11
CA GLN A 279 3.90 14.86 18.01
C GLN A 279 3.67 14.03 16.77
N LEU A 280 3.51 12.72 16.89
CA LEU A 280 3.14 11.87 15.75
C LEU A 280 1.84 12.33 15.11
N TRP A 281 0.86 12.74 15.93
CA TRP A 281 -0.38 13.34 15.44
C TRP A 281 -0.13 14.68 14.74
N ALA A 282 0.69 15.57 15.31
CA ALA A 282 1.05 16.84 14.69
C ALA A 282 1.79 16.64 13.36
N THR A 283 2.66 15.64 13.27
CA THR A 283 3.40 15.26 12.05
C THR A 283 2.46 14.87 10.91
N LEU A 284 1.30 14.25 11.18
CA LEU A 284 0.32 13.97 10.12
C LEU A 284 -0.15 15.23 9.39
N TYR A 285 -0.06 16.41 10.00
CA TYR A 285 -0.49 17.68 9.42
C TYR A 285 0.65 18.63 9.10
N SER A 286 1.91 18.22 9.31
CA SER A 286 3.07 19.11 9.14
C SER A 286 3.34 19.49 7.69
N HIS A 287 3.00 18.59 6.75
CA HIS A 287 3.25 18.77 5.33
C HIS A 287 2.20 18.00 4.50
N PRO A 288 1.68 18.54 3.38
CA PRO A 288 0.64 17.85 2.60
C PRO A 288 1.06 16.47 2.06
N ALA A 289 2.33 16.28 1.68
CA ALA A 289 2.82 14.94 1.31
C ALA A 289 2.77 13.96 2.49
N GLN A 290 3.15 14.42 3.68
CA GLN A 290 3.10 13.64 4.92
C GLN A 290 1.65 13.32 5.30
N SER A 291 0.74 14.28 5.14
CA SER A 291 -0.69 14.06 5.36
C SER A 291 -1.26 13.01 4.42
N SER A 292 -0.94 13.07 3.11
CA SER A 292 -1.42 12.10 2.13
C SER A 292 -1.01 10.67 2.51
N ILE A 293 0.28 10.44 2.78
CA ILE A 293 0.82 9.11 3.11
C ILE A 293 0.42 8.67 4.53
N GLY A 294 0.47 9.57 5.50
CA GLY A 294 0.11 9.29 6.89
C GLY A 294 -1.36 8.94 7.05
N PHE A 295 -2.28 9.63 6.36
CA PHE A 295 -3.69 9.24 6.36
C PHE A 295 -3.96 7.96 5.56
N ASP A 296 -3.13 7.62 4.57
CA ASP A 296 -3.22 6.32 3.91
C ASP A 296 -2.96 5.18 4.91
N VAL A 297 -2.00 5.35 5.83
CA VAL A 297 -1.79 4.42 6.96
C VAL A 297 -3.05 4.32 7.82
N VAL A 298 -3.59 5.46 8.28
CA VAL A 298 -4.78 5.48 9.16
C VAL A 298 -5.97 4.77 8.51
N TRP A 299 -6.26 5.09 7.25
CA TRP A 299 -7.35 4.46 6.50
C TRP A 299 -7.11 2.98 6.26
N THR A 300 -5.88 2.59 5.91
CA THR A 300 -5.56 1.18 5.68
C THR A 300 -5.72 0.39 6.98
N THR A 301 -5.17 0.87 8.10
CA THR A 301 -5.34 0.24 9.43
C THR A 301 -6.81 0.12 9.81
N ALA A 302 -7.61 1.18 9.64
CA ALA A 302 -9.05 1.14 9.92
C ALA A 302 -9.78 0.12 9.03
N SER A 303 -9.44 0.07 7.74
CA SER A 303 -10.05 -0.84 6.77
C SER A 303 -9.74 -2.30 7.07
N PHE A 304 -8.50 -2.61 7.45
CA PHE A 304 -8.12 -3.94 7.92
C PHE A 304 -8.84 -4.30 9.22
N GLY A 305 -8.96 -3.36 10.17
CA GLY A 305 -9.71 -3.56 11.41
C GLY A 305 -11.18 -3.91 11.15
N VAL A 306 -11.83 -3.20 10.24
CA VAL A 306 -13.20 -3.50 9.80
C VAL A 306 -13.28 -4.87 9.15
N TYR A 307 -12.35 -5.20 8.25
CA TYR A 307 -12.30 -6.52 7.62
C TYR A 307 -12.16 -7.65 8.65
N CYS A 308 -11.21 -7.55 9.59
CA CYS A 308 -11.03 -8.56 10.64
C CYS A 308 -12.28 -8.68 11.53
N ALA A 309 -12.88 -7.55 11.95
CA ALA A 309 -14.10 -7.57 12.75
C ALA A 309 -15.27 -8.27 12.03
N MET A 310 -15.35 -8.15 10.71
CA MET A 310 -16.41 -8.78 9.91
C MET A 310 -16.19 -10.28 9.70
N VAL A 311 -14.94 -10.74 9.65
CA VAL A 311 -14.60 -12.16 9.49
C VAL A 311 -14.64 -12.91 10.84
N GLY A 312 -14.70 -12.19 11.96
CA GLY A 312 -14.77 -12.76 13.32
C GLY A 312 -13.48 -12.62 14.13
N GLY A 313 -12.42 -12.08 13.56
CA GLY A 313 -11.06 -11.99 14.13
C GLY A 313 -10.77 -10.75 14.97
N LEU A 314 -11.68 -10.34 15.85
CA LEU A 314 -11.55 -9.10 16.63
C LEU A 314 -10.39 -9.12 17.64
N GLY A 315 -9.89 -10.30 18.03
CA GLY A 315 -8.84 -10.44 19.06
C GLY A 315 -7.45 -9.90 18.66
N LEU A 316 -7.17 -9.73 17.37
CA LEU A 316 -5.80 -9.49 16.87
C LEU A 316 -5.65 -8.27 15.93
N GLY A 317 -6.74 -7.58 15.60
CA GLY A 317 -6.71 -6.34 14.81
C GLY A 317 -5.86 -5.22 15.46
N LEU A 318 -5.71 -5.25 16.79
CA LEU A 318 -4.89 -4.30 17.55
C LEU A 318 -3.38 -4.60 17.51
N VAL A 319 -2.96 -5.83 17.19
CA VAL A 319 -1.55 -6.18 16.92
C VAL A 319 -1.11 -5.71 15.53
N GLY A 320 -2.08 -5.32 14.68
CA GLY A 320 -1.89 -4.79 13.32
C GLY A 320 -1.16 -3.45 13.22
N LEU A 321 -0.83 -2.79 14.33
CA LEU A 321 0.09 -1.65 14.38
C LEU A 321 1.58 -2.05 14.32
N VAL A 322 1.89 -3.35 14.46
CA VAL A 322 3.28 -3.87 14.45
C VAL A 322 3.49 -4.96 13.40
N SER A 323 2.48 -5.80 13.10
CA SER A 323 2.54 -6.71 11.95
C SER A 323 1.16 -7.26 11.56
N PRO A 324 0.46 -6.67 10.59
CA PRO A 324 -0.88 -7.11 10.18
C PRO A 324 -0.95 -8.52 9.56
N GLY A 325 0.19 -9.20 9.35
CA GLY A 325 0.26 -10.54 8.76
C GLY A 325 -0.06 -11.66 9.74
N LEU A 326 0.25 -11.48 11.02
CA LEU A 326 -0.01 -12.47 12.05
C LEU A 326 -1.51 -12.55 12.40
N ALA A 327 -2.22 -11.41 12.33
CA ALA A 327 -3.64 -11.31 12.60
C ALA A 327 -4.51 -12.04 11.56
N LEU A 328 -4.08 -12.07 10.29
CA LEU A 328 -4.82 -12.71 9.20
C LEU A 328 -4.68 -14.24 9.19
N TYR A 329 -3.73 -14.80 9.95
CA TYR A 329 -3.51 -16.24 10.04
C TYR A 329 -4.17 -16.86 11.27
N LEU A 330 -4.05 -16.23 12.44
CA LEU A 330 -4.62 -16.77 13.69
C LEU A 330 -6.16 -16.76 13.69
N ASP A 331 -6.80 -16.01 12.80
CA ASP A 331 -8.26 -15.98 12.64
C ASP A 331 -8.82 -17.18 11.85
N SER A 332 -8.00 -17.90 11.06
CA SER A 332 -8.46 -19.13 10.41
C SER A 332 -8.69 -20.30 11.37
N ASP A 333 -8.26 -20.17 12.62
CA ASP A 333 -8.34 -21.21 13.66
C ASP A 333 -9.60 -21.12 14.53
N HIS A 334 -10.40 -20.05 14.45
CA HIS A 334 -11.55 -19.83 15.34
C HIS A 334 -12.93 -20.19 14.76
N HIS A 335 -13.00 -20.67 13.52
CA HIS A 335 -14.25 -21.13 12.89
C HIS A 335 -14.55 -22.63 13.08
N ASP A 336 -13.76 -23.36 13.87
CA ASP A 336 -13.90 -24.80 14.09
C ASP A 336 -14.32 -25.20 15.54
N TYR A 337 -15.00 -24.32 16.28
CA TYR A 337 -15.64 -24.65 17.57
C TYR A 337 -17.12 -24.30 17.63
#